data_AF-A0A3P8LBH8-F1
#
_entry.id   AF-A0A3P8LBH8-F1
#
_cell.length_a   1.000
_cell.length_b   1.000
_cell.length_c   1.000
_cell.angle_alpha   90.00
_cell.angle_beta   90.00
_cell.angle_gamma   90.00
#
_symmetry.space_group_name_H-M   'P 1'
#
loop_
_entity.id
_entity.type
_entity.pdbx_description
1 polymer ?
#
loop_
_entity_poly.entity_id
_entity_poly.type
_entity_poly.pdbx_seq_one_letter_code
_entity_poly.pdbx_strand_id
1 'polypeptide(L)' 'MGISELCDATTIIVSEETGDVKFVKNGTFYNIRLEQFQEQLVKYLKD' A
#
# COMPACT_ATOMS: atom_id res chain seq x y z
N MET A 1 -11.57 0.75 -0.83
CA MET A 1 -12.16 1.94 -0.19
C MET A 1 -13.02 1.43 0.95
N GLY A 2 -12.41 1.20 2.11
CA GLY A 2 -12.98 0.36 3.17
C GLY A 2 -12.23 0.63 4.48
N ILE A 3 -11.36 -0.28 4.93
CA ILE A 3 -10.61 -0.13 6.18
C ILE A 3 -9.68 1.11 6.22
N SER A 4 -9.03 1.43 5.11
CA SER A 4 -8.04 2.51 5.01
C SER A 4 -8.64 3.94 4.93
N GLU A 5 -9.97 4.08 5.00
CA GLU A 5 -10.65 5.39 5.14
C GLU A 5 -11.12 5.66 6.57
N LEU A 6 -11.24 4.60 7.38
CA LEU A 6 -11.75 4.66 8.76
C LEU A 6 -10.62 4.57 9.80
N CYS A 7 -9.42 4.20 9.38
CA CYS A 7 -8.27 3.94 10.24
C CYS A 7 -6.98 4.31 9.50
N ASP A 8 -5.93 4.72 10.21
CA ASP A 8 -4.58 5.01 9.68
C ASP A 8 -3.81 3.72 9.28
N ALA A 9 -4.57 2.72 8.83
CA ALA A 9 -4.04 1.43 8.43
C ALA A 9 -3.47 1.52 7.02
N THR A 10 -2.19 1.18 6.90
CA THR A 10 -1.56 0.95 5.58
C THR A 10 -1.99 -0.43 5.08
N THR A 11 -2.76 -0.45 3.99
CA THR A 11 -3.24 -1.68 3.35
C THR A 11 -2.38 -2.00 2.14
N ILE A 12 -1.90 -3.23 2.05
CA ILE A 12 -1.13 -3.73 0.91
C ILE A 12 -2.01 -4.63 0.07
N ILE A 13 -2.11 -4.35 -1.22
CA ILE A 13 -2.89 -5.10 -2.19
C ILE A 13 -1.93 -5.70 -3.19
N VAL A 14 -2.04 -7.01 -3.42
CA VAL A 14 -1.30 -7.72 -4.47
C VAL A 14 -2.33 -8.27 -5.45
N SER A 15 -2.15 -7.93 -6.73
CA SER A 15 -2.97 -8.46 -7.82
C SER A 15 -2.59 -9.91 -8.09
N GLU A 16 -3.53 -10.84 -7.95
CA GLU A 16 -3.30 -12.25 -8.32
C GLU A 16 -3.11 -12.42 -9.84
N GLU A 17 -3.73 -11.55 -10.63
CA GLU A 17 -3.71 -11.61 -12.10
C GLU A 17 -2.39 -11.11 -12.70
N THR A 18 -1.80 -10.07 -12.11
CA THR A 18 -0.61 -9.38 -12.67
C THR A 18 0.60 -9.43 -11.76
N GLY A 19 0.43 -9.77 -10.48
CA GLY A 19 1.48 -9.67 -9.46
C GLY A 19 1.77 -8.24 -9.01
N ASP A 20 1.03 -7.24 -9.51
CA ASP A 20 1.25 -5.84 -9.17
C ASP A 20 0.93 -5.56 -7.70
N VAL A 21 1.78 -4.75 -7.06
CA VAL A 21 1.60 -4.34 -5.67
C VAL A 21 1.11 -2.90 -5.60
N LYS A 22 0.07 -2.66 -4.83
CA LYS A 22 -0.46 -1.33 -4.52
C LYS A 22 -0.57 -1.13 -3.02
N PHE A 23 -0.26 0.06 -2.54
CA PHE A 23 -0.54 0.47 -1.17
C PHE A 23 -1.76 1.36 -1.13
N VAL A 24 -2.53 1.24 -0.06
CA VAL A 24 -3.66 2.12 0.24
C VAL A 24 -3.49 2.66 1.64
N LYS A 25 -3.38 3.98 1.74
CA LYS A 25 -3.34 4.71 3.02
C LYS A 25 -4.24 5.94 2.89
N ASN A 26 -5.09 6.19 3.89
CA ASN A 26 -6.02 7.33 3.91
C ASN A 26 -6.82 7.50 2.61
N GLY A 27 -7.35 6.39 2.07
CA GLY A 27 -8.11 6.37 0.82
C GLY A 27 -7.32 6.61 -0.47
N THR A 28 -6.00 6.86 -0.41
CA THR A 28 -5.15 7.09 -1.58
C THR A 28 -4.45 5.82 -2.02
N PHE A 29 -4.48 5.54 -3.33
CA PHE A 29 -3.79 4.39 -3.93
C PHE A 29 -2.41 4.79 -4.45
N TYR A 30 -1.39 4.04 -4.06
CA TYR A 30 -0.03 4.17 -4.53
C TYR A 30 0.36 2.91 -5.27
N ASN A 31 0.74 3.04 -6.54
CA ASN A 31 1.26 1.93 -7.31
C ASN A 31 2.75 1.78 -7.00
N ILE A 32 3.16 0.62 -6.49
CA ILE A 32 4.49 0.40 -5.95
C ILE A 32 5.22 -0.58 -6.87
N ARG A 33 6.36 -0.16 -7.39
CA ARG A 33 7.27 -1.08 -8.05
C ARG A 33 7.91 -1.98 -7.01
N LEU A 34 8.06 -3.28 -7.31
CA LEU A 34 8.67 -4.26 -6.41
C LEU A 34 10.05 -3.83 -5.91
N GLU A 35 10.84 -3.19 -6.77
CA GLU A 35 12.16 -2.61 -6.44
C GLU A 35 12.12 -1.61 -5.28
N GLN A 36 11.00 -0.89 -5.12
CA GLN A 36 10.82 0.16 -4.12
C GLN A 36 9.92 -0.29 -2.96
N PHE A 37 9.46 -1.54 -2.96
CA PHE A 37 8.49 -2.04 -1.99
C PHE A 37 8.97 -1.88 -0.55
N GLN A 38 10.20 -2.32 -0.27
CA GLN A 38 10.76 -2.27 1.08
C GLN A 38 10.92 -0.83 1.58
N GLU A 39 11.44 0.06 0.73
CA GLU A 39 11.64 1.46 1.08
C GLU A 39 10.31 2.17 1.38
N GLN A 40 9.31 1.95 0.51
CA GLN A 40 7.98 2.51 0.69
C GLN A 40 7.31 1.94 1.93
N LEU A 41 7.42 0.63 2.19
CA LEU A 41 6.83 -0.01 3.37
C LEU A 41 7.41 0.58 4.67
N VAL A 42 8.75 0.72 4.75
CA VAL A 42 9.42 1.30 5.93
C VAL A 42 8.97 2.74 6.14
N LYS A 43 8.79 3.51 5.06
CA LYS A 43 8.29 4.89 5.14
C LYS A 43 6.88 4.95 5.74
N TYR A 44 5.99 4.04 5.35
CA TYR A 44 4.61 4.03 5.84
C TYR A 44 4.43 3.41 7.24
N LEU A 45 5.39 2.60 7.72
CA LEU A 45 5.39 1.99 9.06
C LEU A 45 6.09 2.83 10.14
N LYS A 46 6.90 3.83 9.75
CA LYS A 46 7.64 4.69 10.69
C LYS A 46 6.93 6.01 11.03
N ASP A 47 5.88 6.36 10.29
CA ASP A 47 4.85 7.30 10.75
C ASP A 47 3.92 6.59 11.74
#